data_AF-A0A7J0D162-F1
#
_entry.id   AF-A0A7J0D162-F1
#
_cell.length_a   1.000
_cell.length_b   1.000
_cell.length_c   1.000
_cell.angle_alpha   90.00
_cell.angle_beta   90.00
_cell.angle_gamma   90.00
#
_symmetry.space_group_name_H-M   'P 1'
#
loop_
_entity.id
_entity.type
_entity.pdbx_description
1 polymer ?
#
loop_
_entity_poly.entity_id
_entity_poly.type
_entity_poly.pdbx_seq_one_letter_code
_entity_poly.pdbx_strand_id
1 'polypeptide(L)'
;MRLRVEFTTEPFDLDEAPAHAVVAREVIQSAGLDAVDVGPFGNTAEGGADEVLTAVDSLLRRALASGATRVSLQVNVIGEEGR
;
A
#
# COMPACT_ATOMS: atom_id res chain seq x y z
N MET A 1 -1.67 -0.14 -18.63
CA MET A 1 -0.55 0.42 -17.84
C MET A 1 -0.50 -0.32 -16.52
N ARG A 2 0.66 -0.84 -16.15
CA ARG A 2 0.86 -1.43 -14.83
C ARG A 2 1.51 -0.41 -13.90
N LEU A 3 1.11 -0.46 -12.64
CA LEU A 3 1.64 0.42 -11.59
C LEU A 3 2.26 -0.43 -10.50
N ARG A 4 3.33 0.09 -9.90
CA ARG A 4 3.84 -0.34 -8.60
C ARG A 4 3.59 0.78 -7.61
N VAL A 5 3.06 0.44 -6.45
CA VAL A 5 2.99 1.33 -5.28
C VAL A 5 3.92 0.82 -4.20
N GLU A 6 4.65 1.73 -3.57
CA GLU A 6 5.44 1.49 -2.37
C GLU A 6 4.97 2.47 -1.30
N PHE A 7 4.72 2.01 -0.08
CA PHE A 7 4.24 2.91 0.98
C PHE A 7 4.63 2.48 2.39
N THR A 8 4.61 3.47 3.28
CA THR A 8 4.72 3.33 4.74
C THR A 8 3.68 4.21 5.43
N THR A 9 3.36 3.84 6.68
CA THR A 9 2.43 4.57 7.54
C THR A 9 3.08 4.79 8.91
N GLU A 10 2.74 5.91 9.54
CA GLU A 10 3.27 6.32 10.85
C GLU A 10 2.15 6.74 11.81
N PRO A 11 2.38 6.67 13.13
CA PRO A 11 3.66 6.37 13.80
C PRO A 11 4.08 4.90 13.76
N PHE A 12 5.39 4.64 13.74
CA PHE A 12 5.93 3.28 13.87
C PHE A 12 5.97 2.83 15.33
N ASP A 13 5.73 1.54 15.53
CA ASP A 13 5.90 0.85 16.80
C ASP A 13 6.66 -0.45 16.52
N LEU A 14 7.69 -0.74 17.33
CA LEU A 14 8.59 -1.88 17.15
C LEU A 14 8.08 -3.14 17.87
N ASP A 15 7.17 -2.99 18.83
CA ASP A 15 6.67 -4.08 19.65
C ASP A 15 5.42 -4.71 19.02
N GLU A 16 4.49 -3.88 18.54
CA GLU A 16 3.26 -4.33 17.86
C GLU A 16 2.96 -3.49 16.62
N ALA A 17 2.40 -4.11 15.58
CA ALA A 17 1.94 -3.37 14.41
C ALA A 17 0.77 -2.43 14.79
N PRO A 18 0.89 -1.11 14.59
CA PRO A 18 -0.20 -0.18 14.89
C PRO A 18 -1.45 -0.48 14.07
N ALA A 19 -2.63 -0.13 14.60
CA ALA A 19 -3.91 -0.38 13.93
C ALA A 19 -3.97 0.14 12.49
N HIS A 20 -3.43 1.33 12.23
CA HIS A 20 -3.38 1.90 10.89
C HIS A 20 -2.50 1.11 9.93
N ALA A 21 -1.42 0.48 10.41
CA ALA A 21 -0.54 -0.36 9.60
C ALA A 21 -1.20 -1.70 9.26
N VAL A 22 -1.91 -2.30 10.23
CA VAL A 22 -2.73 -3.50 10.01
C VAL A 22 -3.81 -3.22 8.95
N VAL A 23 -4.57 -2.14 9.10
CA VAL A 23 -5.62 -1.75 8.16
C VAL A 23 -5.07 -1.47 6.76
N ALA A 24 -3.91 -0.80 6.65
CA ALA A 24 -3.29 -0.55 5.35
C ALA A 24 -2.89 -1.85 4.64
N ARG A 25 -2.38 -2.83 5.40
CA ARG A 25 -2.05 -4.17 4.87
C ARG A 25 -3.29 -4.92 4.40
N GLU A 26 -4.36 -4.90 5.18
CA GLU A 26 -5.63 -5.53 4.80
C GLU A 26 -6.20 -4.95 3.49
N VAL A 27 -6.14 -3.62 3.32
CA VAL A 27 -6.60 -2.97 2.08
C VAL A 27 -5.86 -3.51 0.87
N ILE A 28 -4.52 -3.53 0.93
CA ILE A 28 -3.71 -3.95 -0.20
C ILE A 28 -3.82 -5.45 -0.47
N GLN A 29 -3.85 -6.28 0.58
CA GLN A 29 -4.01 -7.73 0.44
C GLN A 29 -5.38 -8.13 -0.12
N SER A 30 -6.43 -7.34 0.11
CA SER A 30 -7.78 -7.60 -0.40
C SER A 30 -8.08 -6.95 -1.75
N ALA A 31 -7.14 -6.16 -2.30
CA ALA A 31 -7.37 -5.37 -3.52
C ALA A 31 -7.26 -6.16 -4.83
N GLY A 32 -7.00 -7.47 -4.80
CA GLY A 32 -6.90 -8.30 -6.01
C GLY A 32 -5.70 -7.97 -6.90
N LEU A 33 -4.64 -7.40 -6.31
CA LEU A 33 -3.42 -6.99 -7.00
C LEU A 33 -2.54 -8.19 -7.39
N ASP A 34 -1.76 -8.04 -8.48
CA ASP A 34 -0.92 -9.08 -9.05
C ASP A 34 0.16 -9.57 -8.07
N ALA A 35 0.76 -8.63 -7.35
CA ALA A 35 1.83 -8.88 -6.39
C ALA A 35 1.67 -7.97 -5.18
N VAL A 36 1.85 -8.54 -3.99
CA VAL A 36 1.80 -7.83 -2.71
C VAL A 36 2.93 -8.35 -1.84
N ASP A 37 3.80 -7.44 -1.40
CA ASP A 37 4.85 -7.70 -0.43
C ASP A 37 4.68 -6.76 0.77
N VAL A 38 4.66 -7.34 1.96
CA VAL A 38 4.37 -6.65 3.21
C VAL A 38 5.53 -6.90 4.17
N GLY A 39 6.32 -5.86 4.41
CA GLY A 39 7.50 -5.93 5.25
C GLY A 39 7.44 -5.00 6.47
N PRO A 40 8.45 -5.11 7.37
CA PRO A 40 8.59 -4.21 8.51
C PRO A 40 9.04 -2.79 8.10
N PHE A 41 9.67 -2.64 6.93
CA PHE A 41 10.24 -1.35 6.46
C PHE A 41 9.43 -0.69 5.34
N GLY A 42 8.32 -1.30 4.91
CA GLY A 42 7.54 -0.82 3.79
C GLY A 42 6.67 -1.93 3.21
N ASN A 43 5.71 -1.53 2.41
CA ASN A 43 4.84 -2.43 1.68
C ASN A 43 4.91 -2.05 0.20
N THR A 44 4.90 -3.06 -0.66
CA THR A 44 4.93 -2.91 -2.11
C THR A 44 3.76 -3.67 -2.70
N ALA A 45 3.10 -3.10 -3.70
CA ALA A 45 2.11 -3.83 -4.47
C ALA A 45 2.12 -3.43 -5.94
N GLU A 46 1.71 -4.35 -6.82
CA GLU A 46 1.64 -4.13 -8.26
C GLU A 46 0.32 -4.60 -8.83
N GLY A 47 -0.16 -3.92 -9.87
CA GLY A 47 -1.40 -4.30 -10.54
C GLY A 47 -1.72 -3.42 -11.74
N GLY A 48 -2.93 -3.60 -12.27
CA GLY A 48 -3.51 -2.68 -13.24
C GLY A 48 -3.65 -1.26 -12.65
N ALA A 49 -3.56 -0.24 -13.50
CA ALA A 49 -3.60 1.14 -13.05
C ALA A 49 -4.86 1.48 -12.20
N ASP A 50 -6.03 1.06 -12.66
CA ASP A 50 -7.29 1.34 -11.95
C ASP A 50 -7.38 0.60 -10.61
N GLU A 51 -6.87 -0.63 -10.54
CA GLU A 51 -6.85 -1.43 -9.31
C GLU A 51 -5.91 -0.82 -8.28
N VAL A 52 -4.69 -0.46 -8.69
CA VAL A 52 -3.69 0.17 -7.82
C VAL A 52 -4.19 1.53 -7.33
N LEU A 53 -4.76 2.37 -8.19
CA LEU A 53 -5.27 3.68 -7.78
C LEU A 53 -6.49 3.57 -6.85
N THR A 54 -7.36 2.59 -7.07
CA THR A 54 -8.48 2.28 -6.16
C THR A 54 -7.96 1.84 -4.80
N ALA A 55 -6.94 0.98 -4.78
CA ALA A 55 -6.32 0.50 -3.55
C ALA A 55 -5.63 1.65 -2.78
N VAL A 56 -4.96 2.57 -3.48
CA VAL A 56 -4.34 3.77 -2.89
C VAL A 56 -5.36 4.70 -2.25
N ASP A 57 -6.50 4.99 -2.90
CA ASP A 57 -7.56 5.82 -2.30
C ASP A 57 -8.09 5.19 -1.01
N SER A 58 -8.41 3.90 -1.04
CA SER A 58 -8.90 3.15 0.12
C SER A 58 -7.86 3.13 1.26
N LEU A 59 -6.59 2.90 0.92
CA LEU A 59 -5.48 2.87 1.87
C LEU A 59 -5.34 4.21 2.58
N LEU A 60 -5.30 5.32 1.84
CA LEU A 60 -5.13 6.65 2.40
C LEU A 60 -6.27 6.98 3.36
N ARG A 61 -7.52 6.75 2.94
CA ARG A 61 -8.70 7.03 3.79
C ARG A 61 -8.71 6.19 5.05
N ARG A 62 -8.52 4.87 4.91
CA ARG A 62 -8.65 3.94 6.03
C ARG A 62 -7.48 4.04 7.00
N ALA A 63 -6.24 4.17 6.51
CA ALA A 63 -5.07 4.32 7.38
C ALA A 63 -5.18 5.59 8.23
N LEU A 64 -5.54 6.73 7.63
CA LEU A 64 -5.73 7.99 8.37
C LEU A 64 -6.88 7.89 9.38
N ALA A 65 -8.02 7.28 9.01
CA ALA A 65 -9.14 7.05 9.92
C ALA A 65 -8.78 6.11 11.09
N SER A 66 -7.82 5.21 10.88
CA SER A 66 -7.32 4.27 11.89
C SER A 66 -6.14 4.80 12.70
N GLY A 67 -5.84 6.10 12.59
CA GLY A 67 -4.85 6.78 13.43
C GLY A 67 -3.46 6.91 12.82
N ALA A 68 -3.29 6.69 11.51
CA ALA A 68 -2.07 7.15 10.85
C ALA A 68 -2.01 8.68 10.91
N THR A 69 -0.87 9.21 11.34
CA THR A 69 -0.59 10.65 11.32
C THR A 69 0.20 11.06 10.09
N ARG A 70 0.83 10.10 9.40
CA ARG A 70 1.52 10.29 8.13
C ARG A 70 1.45 9.03 7.28
N VAL A 71 1.29 9.22 5.97
CA VAL A 71 1.44 8.18 4.96
C VAL A 71 2.44 8.69 3.93
N SER A 72 3.49 7.92 3.67
CA SER A 72 4.47 8.18 2.61
C SER A 72 4.28 7.14 1.53
N LEU A 73 4.15 7.56 0.27
CA LEU A 73 3.98 6.63 -0.84
C LEU A 73 4.67 7.11 -2.11
N GLN A 74 5.02 6.16 -2.96
CA GLN A 74 5.47 6.36 -4.32
C GLN A 74 4.64 5.49 -5.26
N VAL A 75 4.27 6.04 -6.41
CA VAL A 75 3.62 5.29 -7.50
C VAL A 75 4.51 5.37 -8.73
N ASN A 76 4.88 4.21 -9.26
CA ASN A 76 5.72 4.08 -10.43
C ASN A 76 4.94 3.40 -11.55
N VAL A 77 5.09 3.89 -12.78
CA VAL A 77 4.69 3.12 -13.96
C VAL A 77 5.73 2.03 -14.16
N ILE A 78 5.29 0.77 -14.15
CA ILE A 78 6.14 -0.38 -14.46
C ILE A 78 5.72 -0.89 -15.85
N GLY A 79 6.70 -1.18 -16.70
CA GLY A 79 6.44 -1.73 -18.03
C GLY A 79 5.71 -3.08 -17.94
N GLU A 80 5.03 -3.47 -19.01
CA GLU A 80 4.76 -4.90 -19.21
C GLU A 80 6.12 -5.57 -19.36
N GLU A 81 6.43 -6.60 -18.56
CA GLU A 81 7.67 -7.35 -18.76
C GLU A 81 7.72 -7.86 -20.21
N GLY A 82 8.56 -7.22 -21.02
CA GLY A 82 8.78 -7.57 -22.43
C GLY A 82 7.90 -6.85 -23.45
N ARG A 83 8.14 -5.55 -23.68
CA ARG A 83 8.23 -5.02 -25.06
C ARG A 83 9.08 -3.75 -25.15
#